data_AF-A0A8T4C6B4-F1
#
_entry.id   AF-A0A8T4C6B4-F1
#
_cell.length_a   1.000
_cell.length_b   1.000
_cell.length_c   1.000
_cell.angle_alpha   90.00
_cell.angle_beta   90.00
_cell.angle_gamma   90.00
#
_symmetry.space_group_name_H-M   'P 1'
#
loop_
_entity.id
_entity.type
_entity.pdbx_description
1 polymer ?
#
loop_
_entity_poly.entity_id
_entity_poly.type
_entity_poly.pdbx_seq_one_letter_code
_entity_poly.pdbx_strand_id
1 'polypeptide(L)'
;MAEMRPVLKDAYHVGLALGMVLLILGLVTWSGVISCRDIPGWCAVYYGVKGPPKTLIVFGDEGLGNPSELAKLLRDPRFTAATNISQQEIDYVSAGNLKQFDLVIVTRARQMSTDKLRAFMEYADSGGRLVWTGDAGTTLTSDDLFLYADDVDANATHELISPWARKDLEEGIAVRFDQYLSADYLGNYCDFRDCTIFTDAQQIGNLVPESGADHRLIYGIANNLKLYGDFSLVEDIGIGSTRVLSVDTQTQLRDLEKKELGRIFPIIISSGVGEKIVYYATPPELLAQEPMLYQQFLVNLYNGMLR
;
A
#
# COMPACT_ATOMS: atom_id res chain seq x y z
N MET A 1 58.76 -14.04 -18.50
CA MET A 1 57.91 -14.86 -17.59
C MET A 1 57.97 -14.41 -16.12
N ALA A 2 59.12 -14.00 -15.57
CA ALA A 2 59.20 -13.53 -14.17
C ALA A 2 58.41 -12.23 -13.89
N GLU A 3 58.29 -11.31 -14.87
CA GLU A 3 57.57 -10.03 -14.72
C GLU A 3 56.04 -10.13 -14.78
N MET A 4 55.46 -11.24 -15.27
CA MET A 4 54.00 -11.40 -15.33
C MET A 4 53.37 -11.81 -13.99
N ARG A 5 54.14 -12.43 -13.11
CA ARG A 5 53.66 -12.95 -11.82
C ARG A 5 53.12 -11.87 -10.86
N PRO A 6 53.76 -10.69 -10.70
CA PRO A 6 53.20 -9.63 -9.85
C PRO A 6 51.90 -9.06 -10.41
N VAL A 7 51.83 -8.80 -11.72
CA VAL A 7 50.61 -8.26 -12.37
C VAL A 7 49.43 -9.21 -12.20
N LEU A 8 49.64 -10.52 -12.34
CA LEU A 8 48.58 -11.51 -12.15
C LEU A 8 48.10 -11.58 -10.69
N LYS A 9 49.02 -11.42 -9.74
CA LYS A 9 48.68 -11.39 -8.31
C LYS A 9 47.86 -10.14 -8.00
N ASP A 10 48.27 -8.98 -8.47
CA ASP A 10 47.55 -7.72 -8.23
C ASP A 10 46.17 -7.75 -8.88
N ALA A 11 46.06 -8.25 -10.12
CA ALA A 11 44.78 -8.45 -10.80
C ALA A 11 43.84 -9.37 -10.01
N TYR A 12 44.36 -10.46 -9.42
CA TYR A 12 43.58 -11.35 -8.57
C TYR A 12 43.07 -10.64 -7.29
N HIS A 13 43.91 -9.83 -6.64
CA HIS A 13 43.52 -9.13 -5.42
C HIS A 13 42.45 -8.06 -5.72
N VAL A 14 42.60 -7.35 -6.83
CA VAL A 14 41.59 -6.38 -7.31
C VAL A 14 40.27 -7.10 -7.64
N GLY A 15 40.33 -8.24 -8.34
CA GLY A 15 39.14 -9.03 -8.64
C GLY A 15 38.43 -9.54 -7.39
N LEU A 16 39.17 -10.04 -6.41
CA LEU A 16 38.63 -10.49 -5.13
C LEU A 16 37.97 -9.35 -4.35
N ALA A 17 38.65 -8.20 -4.26
CA ALA A 17 38.12 -7.01 -3.59
C ALA A 17 36.82 -6.53 -4.25
N LEU A 18 36.79 -6.47 -5.59
CA LEU A 18 35.59 -6.11 -6.34
C LEU A 18 34.45 -7.10 -6.10
N GLY A 19 34.75 -8.40 -6.09
CA GLY A 19 33.77 -9.45 -5.79
C GLY A 19 33.16 -9.31 -4.39
N MET A 20 33.96 -9.01 -3.37
CA MET A 20 33.47 -8.74 -2.03
C MET A 20 32.59 -7.49 -1.97
N VAL A 21 32.97 -6.41 -2.65
CA VAL A 21 32.16 -5.18 -2.70
C VAL A 21 30.80 -5.47 -3.35
N LEU A 22 30.76 -6.19 -4.47
CA LEU A 22 29.51 -6.57 -5.12
C LEU A 22 28.64 -7.48 -4.25
N LEU A 23 29.26 -8.40 -3.49
CA LEU A 23 28.55 -9.29 -2.57
C LEU A 23 27.96 -8.51 -1.39
N ILE A 24 28.74 -7.63 -0.75
CA ILE A 24 28.26 -6.76 0.32
C ILE A 24 27.12 -5.88 -0.21
N LEU A 25 27.29 -5.28 -1.38
CA LEU A 25 26.27 -4.45 -1.99
C LEU A 25 24.99 -5.23 -2.30
N GLY A 26 25.13 -6.46 -2.80
CA GLY A 26 24.02 -7.39 -2.98
C GLY A 26 23.28 -7.68 -1.68
N LEU A 27 23.99 -7.95 -0.59
CA LEU A 27 23.38 -8.22 0.71
C LEU A 27 22.67 -7.00 1.30
N VAL A 28 23.28 -5.81 1.22
CA VAL A 28 22.72 -4.56 1.75
C VAL A 28 21.50 -4.10 0.93
N THR A 29 21.51 -4.31 -0.39
CA THR A 29 20.33 -4.08 -1.25
C THR A 29 19.25 -5.12 -0.99
N TRP A 30 19.62 -6.39 -0.83
CA TRP A 30 18.65 -7.45 -0.53
C TRP A 30 17.97 -7.27 0.83
N SER A 31 18.70 -6.75 1.83
CA SER A 31 18.14 -6.43 3.14
C SER A 31 17.30 -5.14 3.17
N GLY A 32 17.20 -4.40 2.06
CA GLY A 32 16.44 -3.14 1.98
C GLY A 32 17.09 -1.95 2.69
N VAL A 33 18.38 -2.05 3.02
CA VAL A 33 19.12 -0.93 3.68
C VAL A 33 19.50 0.13 2.66
N ILE A 34 19.81 -0.27 1.42
CA ILE A 34 20.10 0.63 0.29
C ILE A 34 19.25 0.19 -0.91
N SER A 35 18.51 1.11 -1.52
CA SER A 35 17.78 0.82 -2.74
C SER A 35 18.74 0.65 -3.91
N CYS A 36 18.41 -0.22 -4.87
CA CYS A 36 19.25 -0.36 -6.06
C CYS A 36 19.41 0.95 -6.85
N ARG A 37 18.48 1.88 -6.69
CA ARG A 37 18.45 3.19 -7.37
C ARG A 37 19.41 4.20 -6.74
N ASP A 38 19.83 3.97 -5.51
CA ASP A 38 20.75 4.86 -4.81
C ASP A 38 22.17 4.78 -5.43
N ILE A 39 22.43 3.76 -6.25
CA ILE A 39 23.71 3.54 -6.94
C ILE A 39 23.47 3.49 -8.46
N PRO A 40 24.08 4.42 -9.23
CA PRO A 40 23.93 4.46 -10.69
C PRO A 40 24.28 3.12 -11.36
N GLY A 41 23.36 2.58 -12.16
CA GLY A 41 23.54 1.32 -12.90
C GLY A 41 23.35 0.04 -12.08
N TRP A 42 23.27 0.11 -10.75
CA TRP A 42 23.21 -1.07 -9.89
C TRP A 42 21.90 -1.86 -10.05
N CYS A 43 20.76 -1.19 -10.25
CA CYS A 43 19.49 -1.89 -10.51
C CYS A 43 19.56 -2.84 -11.71
N ALA A 44 20.28 -2.50 -12.78
CA ALA A 44 20.40 -3.38 -13.94
C ALA A 44 21.18 -4.66 -13.61
N VAL A 45 22.25 -4.55 -12.81
CA VAL A 45 23.04 -5.69 -12.35
C VAL A 45 22.23 -6.54 -11.36
N TYR A 46 21.62 -5.89 -10.37
CA TYR A 46 20.84 -6.55 -9.34
C TYR A 46 19.64 -7.30 -9.93
N TYR A 47 18.85 -6.65 -10.78
CA TYR A 47 17.71 -7.30 -11.47
C TYR A 47 18.15 -8.25 -12.57
N GLY A 48 19.38 -8.15 -13.08
CA GLY A 48 19.95 -9.17 -13.95
C GLY A 48 20.16 -10.51 -13.23
N VAL A 49 20.37 -10.48 -11.90
CA VAL A 49 20.55 -11.68 -11.07
C VAL A 49 19.24 -12.11 -10.41
N LYS A 50 18.55 -11.19 -9.72
CA LYS A 50 17.31 -11.49 -8.97
C LYS A 50 16.07 -11.59 -9.87
N GLY A 51 16.12 -10.96 -11.04
CA GLY A 51 14.93 -10.66 -11.84
C GLY A 51 14.28 -9.33 -11.41
N PRO A 52 13.49 -8.69 -12.31
CA PRO A 52 12.71 -7.51 -11.95
C PRO A 52 11.58 -7.86 -10.98
N PRO A 53 11.19 -6.93 -10.09
CA PRO A 53 10.18 -7.16 -9.07
C PRO A 53 8.85 -7.53 -9.71
N LYS A 54 8.16 -8.52 -9.12
CA LYS A 54 6.84 -8.97 -9.57
C LYS A 54 5.76 -8.28 -8.76
N THR A 55 4.81 -7.65 -9.43
CA THR A 55 3.69 -6.94 -8.81
C THR A 55 2.38 -7.61 -9.16
N LEU A 56 1.54 -7.86 -8.17
CA LEU A 56 0.17 -8.32 -8.34
C LEU A 56 -0.79 -7.20 -7.97
N ILE A 57 -1.75 -6.92 -8.85
CA ILE A 57 -2.93 -6.12 -8.52
C ILE A 57 -4.09 -7.11 -8.31
N VAL A 58 -4.57 -7.18 -7.08
CA VAL A 58 -5.75 -7.96 -6.72
C VAL A 58 -6.98 -7.07 -6.79
N PHE A 59 -8.04 -7.58 -7.41
CA PHE A 59 -9.30 -6.87 -7.55
C PHE A 59 -10.51 -7.79 -7.36
N GLY A 60 -11.68 -7.20 -7.13
CA GLY A 60 -12.98 -7.86 -7.14
C GLY A 60 -13.97 -7.09 -8.03
N ASP A 61 -15.25 -7.37 -7.84
CA ASP A 61 -16.30 -6.81 -8.69
C ASP A 61 -16.63 -5.34 -8.39
N GLU A 62 -16.58 -4.98 -7.10
CA GLU A 62 -17.03 -3.69 -6.57
C GLU A 62 -16.02 -3.04 -5.61
N GLY A 63 -16.20 -1.74 -5.36
CA GLY A 63 -15.35 -0.92 -4.51
C GLY A 63 -14.72 0.26 -5.24
N LEU A 64 -13.90 1.01 -4.52
CA LEU A 64 -13.16 2.14 -5.08
C LEU A 64 -11.96 1.67 -5.91
N GLY A 65 -11.76 2.34 -7.05
CA GLY A 65 -10.58 2.19 -7.89
C GLY A 65 -10.83 1.51 -9.23
N ASN A 66 -9.79 1.48 -10.06
CA ASN A 66 -9.76 0.88 -11.38
C ASN A 66 -8.46 0.09 -11.58
N PRO A 67 -8.48 -1.24 -11.39
CA PRO A 67 -7.27 -2.06 -11.46
C PRO A 67 -6.60 -2.02 -12.84
N SER A 68 -7.38 -1.87 -13.90
CA SER A 68 -6.86 -1.80 -15.28
C SER A 68 -6.15 -0.48 -15.56
N GLU A 69 -6.70 0.65 -15.11
CA GLU A 69 -6.03 1.95 -15.26
C GLU A 69 -4.79 2.01 -14.38
N LEU A 70 -4.85 1.50 -13.14
CA LEU A 70 -3.68 1.38 -12.27
C LEU A 70 -2.56 0.56 -12.93
N ALA A 71 -2.88 -0.61 -13.48
CA ALA A 71 -1.91 -1.45 -14.18
C ALA A 71 -1.29 -0.74 -15.39
N LYS A 72 -2.09 0.00 -16.15
CA LYS A 72 -1.63 0.79 -17.30
C LYS A 72 -0.68 1.91 -16.88
N LEU A 73 -1.01 2.65 -15.82
CA LEU A 73 -0.17 3.72 -15.30
C LEU A 73 1.14 3.16 -14.73
N LEU A 74 1.11 2.07 -13.98
CA LEU A 74 2.35 1.46 -13.48
C LEU A 74 3.26 0.96 -14.62
N ARG A 75 2.71 0.40 -15.70
CA ARG A 75 3.52 -0.01 -16.87
C ARG A 75 4.07 1.16 -17.69
N ASP A 76 3.53 2.36 -17.53
CA ASP A 76 3.96 3.52 -18.30
C ASP A 76 5.44 3.85 -17.99
N PRO A 77 6.33 3.87 -19.01
CA PRO A 77 7.75 4.17 -18.81
C PRO A 77 8.01 5.60 -18.35
N ARG A 78 7.04 6.50 -18.50
CA ARG A 78 7.13 7.88 -17.98
C ARG A 78 7.01 7.92 -16.46
N PHE A 79 6.48 6.87 -15.82
CA PHE A 79 6.25 6.82 -14.38
C PHE A 79 7.16 5.77 -13.74
N THR A 80 6.73 4.51 -13.68
CA THR A 80 7.44 3.47 -12.92
C THR A 80 8.17 2.48 -13.82
N ALA A 81 7.74 2.35 -15.08
CA ALA A 81 8.25 1.36 -16.04
C ALA A 81 8.19 -0.08 -15.50
N ALA A 82 7.19 -0.40 -14.68
CA ALA A 82 7.05 -1.72 -14.09
C ALA A 82 6.69 -2.76 -15.17
N THR A 83 7.56 -3.75 -15.35
CA THR A 83 7.43 -4.74 -16.44
C THR A 83 6.62 -5.97 -16.05
N ASN A 84 6.69 -6.40 -14.79
CA ASN A 84 6.08 -7.65 -14.30
C ASN A 84 4.82 -7.39 -13.47
N ILE A 85 3.81 -6.76 -14.08
CA ILE A 85 2.51 -6.54 -13.44
C ILE A 85 1.53 -7.62 -13.86
N SER A 86 0.97 -8.34 -12.90
CA SER A 86 -0.16 -9.25 -13.07
C SER A 86 -1.42 -8.65 -12.44
N GLN A 87 -2.58 -8.99 -12.97
CA GLN A 87 -3.88 -8.69 -12.37
C GLN A 87 -4.57 -10.01 -12.07
N GLN A 88 -5.20 -10.13 -10.91
CA GLN A 88 -5.89 -11.35 -10.49
C GLN A 88 -7.11 -11.01 -9.65
N GLU A 89 -8.20 -11.71 -9.93
CA GLU A 89 -9.42 -11.59 -9.14
C GLU A 89 -9.26 -12.24 -7.76
N ILE A 90 -9.88 -11.65 -6.73
CA ILE A 90 -9.72 -12.00 -5.33
C ILE A 90 -10.05 -13.48 -5.05
N ASP A 91 -10.99 -14.05 -5.79
CA ASP A 91 -11.42 -15.45 -5.65
C ASP A 91 -10.29 -16.45 -5.92
N TYR A 92 -9.33 -16.09 -6.78
CA TYR A 92 -8.18 -16.96 -7.08
C TYR A 92 -7.00 -16.74 -6.12
N VAL A 93 -7.05 -15.76 -5.22
CA VAL A 93 -5.94 -15.42 -4.32
C VAL A 93 -5.78 -16.47 -3.20
N SER A 94 -4.54 -16.83 -2.88
CA SER A 94 -4.22 -17.70 -1.75
C SER A 94 -2.85 -17.33 -1.17
N ALA A 95 -2.60 -17.64 0.10
CA ALA A 95 -1.30 -17.36 0.71
C ALA A 95 -0.12 -17.96 -0.08
N GLY A 96 -0.34 -19.13 -0.72
CA GLY A 96 0.65 -19.79 -1.56
C GLY A 96 1.01 -19.01 -2.84
N ASN A 97 0.01 -18.47 -3.54
CA ASN A 97 0.27 -17.76 -4.79
C ASN A 97 0.73 -16.31 -4.59
N LEU A 98 0.44 -15.69 -3.44
CA LEU A 98 0.91 -14.34 -3.12
C LEU A 98 2.43 -14.28 -2.93
N LYS A 99 3.04 -15.34 -2.37
CA LYS A 99 4.49 -15.42 -2.07
C LYS A 99 5.43 -15.27 -3.27
N GLN A 100 4.91 -15.41 -4.50
CA GLN A 100 5.72 -15.22 -5.70
C GLN A 100 5.87 -13.75 -6.12
N PHE A 101 5.13 -12.84 -5.49
CA PHE A 101 5.13 -11.41 -5.79
C PHE A 101 5.93 -10.63 -4.74
N ASP A 102 6.66 -9.63 -5.18
CA ASP A 102 7.40 -8.72 -4.30
C ASP A 102 6.49 -7.59 -3.77
N LEU A 103 5.41 -7.26 -4.50
CA LEU A 103 4.42 -6.24 -4.15
C LEU A 103 3.02 -6.72 -4.53
N VAL A 104 2.06 -6.59 -3.61
CA VAL A 104 0.65 -6.87 -3.83
C VAL A 104 -0.13 -5.59 -3.56
N ILE A 105 -0.95 -5.15 -4.53
CA ILE A 105 -1.82 -3.99 -4.42
C ILE A 105 -3.27 -4.48 -4.48
N VAL A 106 -4.07 -4.19 -3.47
CA VAL A 106 -5.48 -4.59 -3.40
C VAL A 106 -6.35 -3.37 -3.67
N THR A 107 -7.18 -3.44 -4.71
CA THR A 107 -8.05 -2.33 -5.15
C THR A 107 -9.37 -2.84 -5.71
N ARG A 108 -10.44 -2.04 -5.62
CA ARG A 108 -11.79 -2.41 -6.09
C ARG A 108 -12.19 -3.83 -5.66
N ALA A 109 -12.02 -4.14 -4.38
CA ALA A 109 -12.31 -5.47 -3.81
C ALA A 109 -13.06 -5.33 -2.50
N ARG A 110 -14.19 -4.60 -2.52
CA ARG A 110 -14.96 -4.23 -1.32
C ARG A 110 -15.45 -5.46 -0.56
N GLN A 111 -16.03 -6.42 -1.28
CA GLN A 111 -16.41 -7.72 -0.73
C GLN A 111 -15.20 -8.67 -0.73
N MET A 112 -14.96 -9.32 0.41
CA MET A 112 -13.83 -10.24 0.59
C MET A 112 -14.16 -11.24 1.69
N SER A 113 -13.58 -12.44 1.71
CA SER A 113 -13.77 -13.39 2.83
C SER A 113 -12.73 -13.23 3.96
N THR A 114 -13.03 -13.71 5.17
CA THR A 114 -12.06 -13.70 6.29
C THR A 114 -10.78 -14.47 5.94
N ASP A 115 -10.90 -15.59 5.23
CA ASP A 115 -9.74 -16.36 4.75
C ASP A 115 -8.83 -15.59 3.79
N LYS A 116 -9.40 -14.73 2.94
CA LYS A 116 -8.60 -13.88 2.05
C LYS A 116 -7.84 -12.82 2.84
N LEU A 117 -8.45 -12.21 3.86
CA LEU A 117 -7.75 -11.30 4.77
C LEU A 117 -6.57 -12.01 5.45
N ARG A 118 -6.77 -13.24 5.95
CA ARG A 118 -5.69 -14.07 6.51
C ARG A 118 -4.57 -14.31 5.52
N ALA A 119 -4.90 -14.64 4.27
CA ALA A 119 -3.91 -14.85 3.23
C ALA A 119 -3.03 -13.61 2.98
N PHE A 120 -3.59 -12.41 3.05
CA PHE A 120 -2.81 -11.16 2.95
C PHE A 120 -1.96 -10.90 4.19
N MET A 121 -2.45 -11.20 5.39
CA MET A 121 -1.66 -11.13 6.62
C MET A 121 -0.46 -12.08 6.55
N GLU A 122 -0.69 -13.35 6.19
CA GLU A 122 0.38 -14.34 6.02
C GLU A 122 1.42 -13.91 4.98
N TYR A 123 0.96 -13.32 3.87
CA TYR A 123 1.85 -12.78 2.85
C TYR A 123 2.74 -11.65 3.41
N ALA A 124 2.15 -10.67 4.09
CA ALA A 124 2.90 -9.57 4.68
C ALA A 124 3.83 -10.02 5.82
N ASP A 125 3.37 -10.93 6.69
CA ASP A 125 4.16 -11.55 7.76
C ASP A 125 5.36 -12.33 7.21
N SER A 126 5.21 -12.94 6.03
CA SER A 126 6.32 -13.61 5.32
C SER A 126 7.33 -12.64 4.68
N GLY A 127 7.12 -11.33 4.87
CA GLY A 127 7.98 -10.26 4.37
C GLY A 127 7.54 -9.66 3.04
N GLY A 128 6.38 -10.07 2.53
CA GLY A 128 5.72 -9.46 1.38
C GLY A 128 5.37 -7.99 1.65
N ARG A 129 5.14 -7.25 0.56
CA ARG A 129 4.77 -5.83 0.62
C ARG A 129 3.36 -5.63 0.13
N LEU A 130 2.55 -4.99 0.95
CA LEU A 130 1.11 -4.88 0.75
C LEU A 130 0.69 -3.41 0.65
N VAL A 131 -0.02 -3.08 -0.41
CA VAL A 131 -0.72 -1.82 -0.55
C VAL A 131 -2.22 -2.12 -0.52
N TRP A 132 -2.91 -1.56 0.45
CA TRP A 132 -4.36 -1.68 0.61
C TRP A 132 -5.02 -0.37 0.19
N THR A 133 -6.07 -0.40 -0.63
CA THR A 133 -6.66 0.82 -1.17
C THR A 133 -8.16 0.92 -0.92
N GLY A 134 -8.59 2.12 -0.57
CA GLY A 134 -9.99 2.50 -0.38
C GLY A 134 -10.74 1.55 0.55
N ASP A 135 -11.91 1.13 0.10
CA ASP A 135 -12.87 0.33 0.84
C ASP A 135 -12.69 -1.19 0.63
N ALA A 136 -11.52 -1.62 0.15
CA ALA A 136 -11.25 -3.03 -0.05
C ALA A 136 -11.44 -3.83 1.26
N GLY A 137 -12.14 -4.95 1.18
CA GLY A 137 -12.44 -5.82 2.31
C GLY A 137 -13.29 -5.20 3.41
N THR A 138 -14.15 -4.23 3.11
CA THR A 138 -15.10 -3.67 4.10
C THR A 138 -16.45 -4.40 4.13
N THR A 139 -16.79 -5.16 3.08
CA THR A 139 -18.03 -5.95 3.00
C THR A 139 -17.77 -7.44 3.22
N LEU A 140 -18.64 -8.11 3.98
CA LEU A 140 -18.58 -9.54 4.28
C LEU A 140 -18.99 -10.41 3.09
N THR A 141 -18.46 -11.63 3.05
CA THR A 141 -19.06 -12.72 2.26
C THR A 141 -20.16 -13.42 3.07
N SER A 142 -20.90 -14.36 2.47
CA SER A 142 -21.99 -15.07 3.14
C SER A 142 -21.55 -15.88 4.36
N ASP A 143 -20.27 -16.25 4.40
CA ASP A 143 -19.72 -17.21 5.36
C ASP A 143 -18.92 -16.51 6.48
N ASP A 144 -18.97 -15.18 6.55
CA ASP A 144 -18.28 -14.37 7.55
C ASP A 144 -19.23 -13.60 8.45
N LEU A 145 -18.74 -13.24 9.64
CA LEU A 145 -19.32 -12.24 10.52
C LEU A 145 -18.33 -11.11 10.79
N PHE A 146 -18.88 -9.94 11.14
CA PHE A 146 -18.09 -8.91 11.80
C PHE A 146 -17.72 -9.35 13.21
N LEU A 147 -16.59 -8.85 13.69
CA LEU A 147 -16.15 -9.02 15.07
C LEU A 147 -16.61 -7.84 15.92
N TYR A 148 -17.25 -8.13 17.04
CA TYR A 148 -17.73 -7.14 17.99
C TYR A 148 -16.81 -7.05 19.21
N ALA A 149 -16.85 -5.95 19.94
CA ALA A 149 -15.97 -5.73 21.08
C ALA A 149 -16.18 -6.78 22.19
N ASP A 150 -17.41 -7.25 22.39
CA ASP A 150 -17.78 -8.29 23.34
C ASP A 150 -17.35 -9.71 22.93
N ASP A 151 -17.01 -9.95 21.65
CA ASP A 151 -16.33 -11.18 21.22
C ASP A 151 -14.88 -11.26 21.73
N VAL A 152 -14.25 -10.11 22.04
CA VAL A 152 -12.85 -10.02 22.46
C VAL A 152 -12.73 -9.81 23.98
N ASP A 153 -13.59 -8.98 24.57
CA ASP A 153 -13.68 -8.74 26.01
C ASP A 153 -15.13 -8.89 26.46
N ALA A 154 -15.42 -9.91 27.26
CA ALA A 154 -16.78 -10.19 27.75
C ALA A 154 -17.41 -9.07 28.58
N ASN A 155 -16.64 -8.04 28.98
CA ASN A 155 -17.15 -6.86 29.69
C ASN A 155 -17.40 -5.65 28.77
N ALA A 156 -17.05 -5.73 27.48
CA ALA A 156 -17.26 -4.67 26.51
C ALA A 156 -18.72 -4.62 26.04
N THR A 157 -19.12 -3.50 25.44
CA THR A 157 -20.43 -3.34 24.79
C THR A 157 -20.45 -4.07 23.45
N HIS A 158 -21.64 -4.48 22.99
CA HIS A 158 -21.82 -5.09 21.67
C HIS A 158 -21.74 -4.02 20.57
N GLU A 159 -20.52 -3.56 20.32
CA GLU A 159 -20.20 -2.54 19.33
C GLU A 159 -19.29 -3.14 18.25
N LEU A 160 -19.58 -2.80 17.00
CA LEU A 160 -18.75 -3.20 15.86
C LEU A 160 -17.36 -2.59 16.06
N ILE A 161 -16.32 -3.44 16.05
CA ILE A 161 -14.94 -2.95 16.19
C ILE A 161 -14.51 -2.21 14.93
N SER A 162 -14.60 -2.89 13.78
CA SER A 162 -14.21 -2.37 12.48
C SER A 162 -14.71 -3.34 11.39
N PRO A 163 -15.00 -2.89 10.16
CA PRO A 163 -15.35 -3.80 9.05
C PRO A 163 -14.22 -4.77 8.65
N TRP A 164 -12.98 -4.44 9.02
CA TRP A 164 -11.79 -5.29 8.86
C TRP A 164 -11.52 -6.21 10.06
N ALA A 165 -12.28 -6.05 11.15
CA ALA A 165 -12.28 -6.98 12.27
C ALA A 165 -13.39 -8.01 12.02
N ARG A 166 -13.02 -9.27 11.81
CA ARG A 166 -13.94 -10.31 11.32
C ARG A 166 -13.80 -11.62 12.06
N LYS A 167 -14.79 -12.47 11.90
CA LYS A 167 -14.84 -13.82 12.45
C LYS A 167 -15.37 -14.77 11.38
N ASP A 168 -14.60 -15.80 11.10
CA ASP A 168 -15.03 -16.90 10.24
C ASP A 168 -16.13 -17.72 10.93
N LEU A 169 -17.23 -18.02 10.24
CA LEU A 169 -18.37 -18.74 10.83
C LEU A 169 -18.07 -20.22 11.10
N GLU A 170 -17.30 -20.86 10.24
CA GLU A 170 -17.07 -22.31 10.29
C GLU A 170 -16.01 -22.68 11.34
N GLU A 171 -14.88 -21.98 11.32
CA GLU A 171 -13.73 -22.22 12.19
C GLU A 171 -13.80 -21.38 13.48
N GLY A 172 -14.63 -20.33 13.51
CA GLY A 172 -14.72 -19.40 14.64
C GLY A 172 -13.48 -18.52 14.81
N ILE A 173 -12.61 -18.45 13.80
CA ILE A 173 -11.33 -17.73 13.85
C ILE A 173 -11.59 -16.23 13.69
N ALA A 174 -11.14 -15.46 14.69
CA ALA A 174 -11.18 -14.01 14.65
C ALA A 174 -9.92 -13.42 13.99
N VAL A 175 -10.11 -12.39 13.16
CA VAL A 175 -9.06 -11.66 12.44
C VAL A 175 -9.20 -10.17 12.75
N ARG A 176 -8.07 -9.53 13.08
CA ARG A 176 -7.96 -8.08 13.35
C ARG A 176 -7.13 -7.41 12.27
N PHE A 177 -7.66 -7.36 11.05
CA PHE A 177 -6.95 -6.80 9.91
C PHE A 177 -6.86 -5.26 9.99
N ASP A 178 -7.80 -4.62 10.70
CA ASP A 178 -7.77 -3.21 11.08
C ASP A 178 -6.46 -2.82 11.78
N GLN A 179 -5.99 -3.63 12.73
CA GLN A 179 -4.73 -3.39 13.44
C GLN A 179 -3.52 -3.50 12.49
N TYR A 180 -3.62 -4.41 11.52
CA TYR A 180 -2.58 -4.66 10.53
C TYR A 180 -2.41 -3.48 9.56
N LEU A 181 -3.52 -2.88 9.12
CA LEU A 181 -3.53 -1.63 8.36
C LEU A 181 -3.25 -0.40 9.24
N SER A 182 -3.47 -0.54 10.55
CA SER A 182 -3.52 0.55 11.52
C SER A 182 -4.54 1.63 11.14
N ALA A 183 -5.66 1.20 10.58
CA ALA A 183 -6.72 2.05 10.08
C ALA A 183 -8.07 1.49 10.51
N ASP A 184 -8.99 2.36 10.93
CA ASP A 184 -10.37 2.02 11.22
C ASP A 184 -11.30 2.72 10.23
N TYR A 185 -12.10 1.93 9.51
CA TYR A 185 -12.94 2.44 8.42
C TYR A 185 -14.24 3.03 8.94
N LEU A 186 -14.49 4.29 8.61
CA LEU A 186 -15.72 4.99 8.97
C LEU A 186 -16.79 4.88 7.88
N GLY A 187 -16.39 4.87 6.60
CA GLY A 187 -17.27 4.97 5.43
C GLY A 187 -16.56 5.64 4.27
N ASN A 188 -17.16 5.66 3.09
CA ASN A 188 -16.65 6.47 1.99
C ASN A 188 -17.16 7.90 2.11
N TYR A 189 -16.42 8.87 1.58
CA TYR A 189 -16.79 10.29 1.64
C TYR A 189 -18.20 10.52 1.07
N CYS A 190 -18.53 9.84 -0.02
CA CYS A 190 -19.83 9.92 -0.66
C CYS A 190 -20.99 9.28 0.13
N ASP A 191 -20.71 8.53 1.20
CA ASP A 191 -21.75 8.05 2.12
C ASP A 191 -22.24 9.16 3.07
N PHE A 192 -21.41 10.19 3.27
CA PHE A 192 -21.67 11.31 4.20
C PHE A 192 -21.96 12.64 3.49
N ARG A 193 -21.69 12.70 2.19
CA ARG A 193 -21.89 13.87 1.34
C ARG A 193 -22.49 13.42 0.01
N ASP A 194 -23.49 14.17 -0.47
CA ASP A 194 -24.13 13.84 -1.74
C ASP A 194 -23.20 14.08 -2.93
N CYS A 195 -22.50 13.03 -3.34
CA CYS A 195 -21.58 13.06 -4.47
C CYS A 195 -22.27 13.17 -5.84
N THR A 196 -23.59 13.03 -5.93
CA THR A 196 -24.29 13.12 -7.22
C THR A 196 -24.28 14.53 -7.81
N ILE A 197 -24.08 15.54 -6.96
CA ILE A 197 -24.02 16.96 -7.34
C ILE A 197 -22.60 17.37 -7.77
N PHE A 198 -21.59 16.56 -7.43
CA PHE A 198 -20.20 16.88 -7.71
C PHE A 198 -19.91 16.61 -9.19
N THR A 199 -19.79 17.68 -9.98
CA THR A 199 -19.07 17.60 -11.25
C THR A 199 -17.60 17.28 -10.96
N ASP A 200 -16.89 16.62 -11.89
CA ASP A 200 -15.47 16.22 -11.76
C ASP A 200 -14.51 17.35 -11.33
N ALA A 201 -14.96 18.61 -11.35
CA ALA A 201 -14.21 19.80 -10.96
C ALA A 201 -14.37 20.22 -9.48
N GLN A 202 -15.26 19.60 -8.70
CA GLN A 202 -15.52 20.06 -7.32
C GLN A 202 -14.46 19.51 -6.36
N GLN A 203 -13.64 20.42 -5.85
CA GLN A 203 -12.62 20.15 -4.86
C GLN A 203 -13.25 19.73 -3.53
N ILE A 204 -12.74 18.65 -2.94
CA ILE A 204 -13.17 18.16 -1.62
C ILE A 204 -12.28 18.73 -0.50
N GLY A 205 -10.97 18.80 -0.73
CA GLY A 205 -10.03 19.23 0.28
C GLY A 205 -8.64 19.50 -0.26
N ASN A 206 -7.71 19.74 0.65
CA ASN A 206 -6.28 19.85 0.35
C ASN A 206 -5.52 18.70 1.02
N LEU A 207 -4.59 18.09 0.30
CA LEU A 207 -3.65 17.12 0.82
C LEU A 207 -2.56 17.84 1.63
N VAL A 208 -2.35 17.36 2.86
CA VAL A 208 -1.44 17.93 3.85
C VAL A 208 -0.47 16.85 4.32
N PRO A 209 0.84 17.00 4.06
CA PRO A 209 1.87 16.12 4.60
C PRO A 209 1.92 16.13 6.13
N GLU A 210 1.95 14.96 6.76
CA GLU A 210 2.01 14.82 8.23
C GLU A 210 3.44 14.53 8.73
N SER A 211 4.18 13.68 8.01
CA SER A 211 5.50 13.17 8.40
C SER A 211 6.69 14.04 7.93
N GLY A 212 6.45 15.32 7.62
CA GLY A 212 7.39 16.13 6.83
C GLY A 212 7.44 15.68 5.35
N ALA A 213 7.90 16.55 4.46
CA ALA A 213 7.89 16.30 3.01
C ALA A 213 8.90 15.23 2.53
N ASP A 214 9.68 14.65 3.44
CA ASP A 214 10.78 13.74 3.12
C ASP A 214 10.40 12.25 3.17
N HIS A 215 9.17 11.92 3.59
CA HIS A 215 8.73 10.53 3.66
C HIS A 215 8.66 9.91 2.25
N ARG A 216 9.19 8.68 2.08
CA ARG A 216 9.38 8.04 0.78
C ARG A 216 8.12 7.89 -0.08
N LEU A 217 6.95 7.82 0.56
CA LEU A 217 5.65 7.72 -0.11
C LEU A 217 5.10 9.06 -0.61
N ILE A 218 5.64 10.18 -0.14
CA ILE A 218 5.21 11.54 -0.52
C ILE A 218 6.37 12.47 -0.92
N TYR A 219 7.57 11.92 -1.07
CA TYR A 219 8.75 12.69 -1.46
C TYR A 219 8.52 13.43 -2.79
N GLY A 220 8.83 14.72 -2.81
CA GLY A 220 8.71 15.57 -4.00
C GLY A 220 7.27 15.95 -4.38
N ILE A 221 6.29 15.61 -3.54
CA ILE A 221 4.89 16.01 -3.74
C ILE A 221 4.72 17.48 -3.34
N ALA A 222 3.97 18.24 -4.16
CA ALA A 222 3.68 19.63 -3.86
C ALA A 222 2.78 19.76 -2.61
N ASN A 223 2.97 20.85 -1.86
CA ASN A 223 2.08 21.16 -0.74
C ASN A 223 0.71 21.63 -1.27
N ASN A 224 -0.36 21.35 -0.51
CA ASN A 224 -1.72 21.79 -0.80
C ASN A 224 -2.29 21.30 -2.15
N LEU A 225 -1.93 20.07 -2.55
CA LEU A 225 -2.59 19.42 -3.68
C LEU A 225 -4.07 19.23 -3.39
N LYS A 226 -4.91 19.35 -4.41
CA LYS A 226 -6.37 19.32 -4.24
C LYS A 226 -6.90 17.90 -4.40
N LEU A 227 -7.69 17.41 -3.43
CA LEU A 227 -8.34 16.12 -3.57
C LEU A 227 -9.72 16.28 -4.24
N TYR A 228 -10.04 15.34 -5.13
CA TYR A 228 -11.30 15.24 -5.88
C TYR A 228 -11.81 13.79 -5.83
N GLY A 229 -13.11 13.62 -6.05
CA GLY A 229 -13.74 12.29 -6.14
C GLY A 229 -13.89 11.56 -4.80
N ASP A 230 -14.48 10.38 -4.84
CA ASP A 230 -14.71 9.59 -3.63
C ASP A 230 -13.41 9.01 -3.06
N PHE A 231 -13.37 8.86 -1.74
CA PHE A 231 -12.28 8.24 -1.00
C PHE A 231 -12.78 7.72 0.34
N SER A 232 -12.07 6.75 0.91
CA SER A 232 -12.45 6.16 2.19
C SER A 232 -12.03 7.03 3.36
N LEU A 233 -12.96 7.34 4.25
CA LEU A 233 -12.69 7.98 5.53
C LEU A 233 -12.25 6.93 6.54
N VAL A 234 -11.07 7.12 7.13
CA VAL A 234 -10.56 6.25 8.17
C VAL A 234 -10.01 7.05 9.34
N GLU A 235 -9.96 6.43 10.51
CA GLU A 235 -9.17 6.88 11.65
C GLU A 235 -7.89 6.04 11.74
N ASP A 236 -6.81 6.62 12.25
CA ASP A 236 -5.57 5.86 12.50
C ASP A 236 -5.56 5.37 13.96
N ILE A 237 -5.34 4.07 14.13
CA ILE A 237 -5.37 3.35 15.41
C ILE A 237 -4.06 3.58 16.21
N GLY A 238 -3.01 4.11 15.58
CA GLY A 238 -1.84 4.71 16.24
C GLY A 238 -0.78 3.74 16.79
N ILE A 239 -0.96 2.42 16.68
CA ILE A 239 -0.01 1.44 17.21
C ILE A 239 0.99 1.04 16.13
N GLY A 240 2.18 1.64 16.16
CA GLY A 240 3.26 1.29 15.22
C GLY A 240 3.00 1.74 13.77
N SER A 241 2.10 2.70 13.60
CA SER A 241 1.78 3.34 12.33
C SER A 241 2.41 4.71 12.21
N THR A 242 2.57 5.18 10.97
CA THR A 242 2.91 6.57 10.65
C THR A 242 1.87 7.13 9.71
N ARG A 243 1.22 8.23 10.12
CA ARG A 243 0.41 9.05 9.22
C ARG A 243 1.38 9.79 8.30
N VAL A 244 1.25 9.54 7.01
CA VAL A 244 2.16 10.13 6.01
C VAL A 244 1.51 11.33 5.36
N LEU A 245 0.25 11.19 4.97
CA LEU A 245 -0.52 12.21 4.28
C LEU A 245 -1.93 12.21 4.81
N SER A 246 -2.51 13.41 4.97
CA SER A 246 -3.91 13.61 5.32
C SER A 246 -4.59 14.48 4.28
N VAL A 247 -5.92 14.49 4.28
CA VAL A 247 -6.74 15.49 3.60
C VAL A 247 -7.39 16.39 4.63
N ASP A 248 -7.30 17.70 4.45
CA ASP A 248 -8.13 18.69 5.12
C ASP A 248 -9.33 19.01 4.22
N THR A 249 -10.52 18.53 4.61
CA THR A 249 -11.77 18.73 3.87
C THR A 249 -12.31 20.16 3.95
N GLN A 250 -11.61 21.06 4.65
CA GLN A 250 -11.94 22.47 4.92
C GLN A 250 -13.23 22.69 5.71
N THR A 251 -14.10 21.68 5.80
CA THR A 251 -15.39 21.70 6.46
C THR A 251 -15.54 20.50 7.37
N GLN A 252 -16.18 20.70 8.53
CA GLN A 252 -16.45 19.61 9.46
C GLN A 252 -17.38 18.58 8.81
N LEU A 253 -16.90 17.35 8.66
CA LEU A 253 -17.73 16.22 8.26
C LEU A 253 -18.56 15.75 9.44
N ARG A 254 -19.79 15.38 9.11
CA ARG A 254 -20.76 14.84 10.03
C ARG A 254 -21.43 13.65 9.38
N ASP A 255 -21.73 12.64 10.17
CA ASP A 255 -22.51 11.51 9.69
C ASP A 255 -23.99 11.87 9.49
N LEU A 256 -24.79 10.88 9.08
CA LEU A 256 -26.23 11.04 8.88
C LEU A 256 -26.97 11.38 10.19
N GLU A 257 -26.40 11.03 11.34
CA GLU A 257 -26.93 11.32 12.69
C GLU A 257 -26.43 12.68 13.24
N LYS A 258 -25.68 13.43 12.44
CA LYS A 258 -25.04 14.71 12.79
C LYS A 258 -23.91 14.59 13.83
N LYS A 259 -23.41 13.39 14.12
CA LYS A 259 -22.18 13.19 14.90
C LYS A 259 -21.02 13.79 14.12
N GLU A 260 -20.14 14.50 14.81
CA GLU A 260 -18.96 15.09 14.20
C GLU A 260 -17.89 14.03 13.98
N LEU A 261 -17.44 13.88 12.71
CA LEU A 261 -16.39 12.93 12.33
C LEU A 261 -15.01 13.57 12.29
N GLY A 262 -14.93 14.87 12.02
CA GLY A 262 -13.65 15.58 11.90
C GLY A 262 -13.55 16.43 10.63
N ARG A 263 -12.39 17.06 10.45
CA ARG A 263 -12.03 17.83 9.25
C ARG A 263 -10.78 17.27 8.54
N ILE A 264 -9.92 16.60 9.29
CA ILE A 264 -8.64 16.08 8.80
C ILE A 264 -8.69 14.57 8.89
N PHE A 265 -8.52 13.90 7.75
CA PHE A 265 -8.55 12.44 7.66
C PHE A 265 -7.26 11.94 7.00
N PRO A 266 -6.65 10.87 7.51
CA PRO A 266 -5.48 10.26 6.89
C PRO A 266 -5.82 9.70 5.50
N ILE A 267 -4.95 9.99 4.53
CA ILE A 267 -4.99 9.47 3.16
C ILE A 267 -3.97 8.36 2.96
N ILE A 268 -2.79 8.48 3.57
CA ILE A 268 -1.74 7.46 3.53
C ILE A 268 -1.31 7.14 4.95
N ILE A 269 -1.43 5.87 5.34
CA ILE A 269 -0.94 5.33 6.60
C ILE A 269 0.06 4.22 6.25
N SER A 270 1.27 4.31 6.77
CA SER A 270 2.22 3.20 6.74
C SER A 270 2.20 2.45 8.07
N SER A 271 2.29 1.12 8.02
CA SER A 271 2.29 0.26 9.20
C SER A 271 3.26 -0.92 9.06
N GLY A 272 3.52 -1.57 10.20
CA GLY A 272 4.40 -2.74 10.30
C GLY A 272 5.89 -2.41 10.29
N VAL A 273 6.70 -3.39 10.67
CA VAL A 273 8.17 -3.24 10.74
C VAL A 273 8.73 -2.99 9.35
N GLY A 274 9.34 -1.81 9.17
CA GLY A 274 9.91 -1.38 7.88
C GLY A 274 8.88 -0.81 6.90
N GLU A 275 7.65 -0.54 7.34
CA GLU A 275 6.57 0.06 6.52
C GLU A 275 6.29 -0.77 5.27
N LYS A 276 6.11 -2.08 5.48
CA LYS A 276 5.81 -3.06 4.42
C LYS A 276 4.34 -3.08 4.05
N ILE A 277 3.49 -2.49 4.90
CA ILE A 277 2.05 -2.37 4.68
C ILE A 277 1.75 -0.89 4.58
N VAL A 278 1.02 -0.51 3.54
CA VAL A 278 0.56 0.88 3.36
C VAL A 278 -0.90 0.86 2.97
N TYR A 279 -1.68 1.65 3.69
CA TYR A 279 -3.07 1.93 3.38
C TYR A 279 -3.17 3.27 2.62
N TYR A 280 -3.91 3.26 1.51
CA TYR A 280 -4.29 4.44 0.74
C TYR A 280 -5.80 4.61 0.75
N ALA A 281 -6.31 5.66 1.41
CA ALA A 281 -7.74 5.97 1.43
C ALA A 281 -8.33 6.26 0.04
N THR A 282 -7.51 6.81 -0.84
CA THR A 282 -7.89 7.14 -2.23
C THR A 282 -7.12 6.22 -3.18
N PRO A 283 -7.78 5.55 -4.13
CA PRO A 283 -7.10 4.75 -5.13
C PRO A 283 -6.02 5.57 -5.88
N PRO A 284 -4.77 5.11 -5.94
CA PRO A 284 -3.64 5.89 -6.48
C PRO A 284 -3.83 6.38 -7.93
N GLU A 285 -4.58 5.64 -8.74
CA GLU A 285 -4.90 6.01 -10.12
C GLU A 285 -5.93 7.14 -10.22
N LEU A 286 -6.78 7.36 -9.20
CA LEU A 286 -7.70 8.50 -9.16
C LEU A 286 -6.95 9.80 -8.88
N LEU A 287 -5.90 9.74 -8.06
CA LEU A 287 -4.98 10.86 -7.90
C LEU A 287 -4.33 11.22 -9.24
N ALA A 288 -3.99 10.24 -10.07
CA ALA A 288 -3.21 10.43 -11.31
C ALA A 288 -3.95 11.12 -12.48
N GLN A 289 -5.21 11.53 -12.34
CA GLN A 289 -5.99 12.12 -13.44
C GLN A 289 -5.54 13.53 -13.84
N GLU A 290 -4.86 14.25 -12.95
CA GLU A 290 -4.21 15.53 -13.25
C GLU A 290 -2.74 15.29 -13.71
N PRO A 291 -2.39 15.50 -15.00
CA PRO A 291 -1.30 14.78 -15.65
C PRO A 291 0.10 14.98 -15.08
N MET A 292 0.41 16.03 -14.33
CA MET A 292 1.80 16.32 -13.90
C MET A 292 2.03 16.22 -12.40
N LEU A 293 1.05 16.57 -11.57
CA LEU A 293 1.26 16.69 -10.11
C LEU A 293 1.14 15.36 -9.38
N TYR A 294 0.41 14.40 -9.94
CA TYR A 294 0.09 13.16 -9.23
C TYR A 294 0.84 11.93 -9.73
N GLN A 295 1.65 12.08 -10.80
CA GLN A 295 2.58 11.04 -11.23
C GLN A 295 3.51 10.61 -10.09
N GLN A 296 3.92 11.58 -9.26
CA GLN A 296 4.81 11.35 -8.14
C GLN A 296 4.21 10.40 -7.09
N PHE A 297 2.88 10.37 -6.92
CA PHE A 297 2.24 9.41 -6.02
C PHE A 297 2.45 7.97 -6.46
N LEU A 298 2.26 7.67 -7.75
CA LEU A 298 2.47 6.33 -8.29
C LEU A 298 3.94 5.92 -8.26
N VAL A 299 4.84 6.87 -8.58
CA VAL A 299 6.28 6.66 -8.49
C VAL A 299 6.69 6.38 -7.04
N ASN A 300 6.19 7.14 -6.08
CA ASN A 300 6.50 6.98 -4.67
C ASN A 300 5.88 5.70 -4.08
N LEU A 301 4.66 5.36 -4.47
CA LEU A 301 4.02 4.09 -4.09
C LEU A 301 4.88 2.93 -4.58
N TYR A 302 5.14 2.85 -5.88
CA TYR A 302 5.84 1.69 -6.44
C TYR A 302 7.28 1.60 -5.92
N ASN A 303 8.02 2.71 -5.95
CA ASN A 303 9.43 2.69 -5.56
C ASN A 303 9.63 2.70 -4.06
N GLY A 304 8.85 3.50 -3.33
CA GLY A 304 8.88 3.56 -1.88
C GLY A 304 8.45 2.24 -1.25
N MET A 305 7.55 1.49 -1.90
CA MET A 305 7.24 0.12 -1.49
C MET A 305 8.34 -0.84 -1.90
N LEU A 306 9.01 -0.74 -3.04
CA LEU A 306 10.02 -1.74 -3.46
C LEU A 306 11.46 -1.48 -2.98
N ARG A 307 11.68 -0.52 -2.07
CA ARG A 307 12.99 -0.23 -1.48
C ARG A 307 13.51 -1.32 -0.56
#